data_AF-A0A2X3KAX3-F1
#
_entry.id   AF-A0A2X3KAX3-F1
#
_cell.length_a   1.000
_cell.length_b   1.000
_cell.length_c   1.000
_cell.angle_alpha   90.00
_cell.angle_beta   90.00
_cell.angle_gamma   90.00
#
_symmetry.space_group_name_H-M   'P 1'
#
loop_
_entity.id
_entity.type
_entity.pdbx_description
1 polymer ?
#
loop_
_entity_poly.entity_id
_entity_poly.type
_entity_poly.pdbx_seq_one_letter_code
_entity_poly.pdbx_strand_id
1 'polypeptide(L)'
;MFLQYRHQLVTRAFLYANDYVCEGEVYSQPTSLPLYPKSVYSRRRFYKRNIIGNQVFTWAWRFKACLFDTTLKAAQDYDIFLRMVVAYGKPWKVKEATQILHVNHGEMRITSSPNKFSGYFQFYRKHKGKFDRASQEISAVYPLSDPQ
;
A
#
# COMPACT_ATOMS: atom_id res chain seq x y z
N MET A 1 -16.27 7.90 -7.97
CA MET A 1 -15.06 7.64 -8.78
C MET A 1 -14.71 6.15 -8.91
N PHE A 2 -14.30 5.41 -7.87
CA PHE A 2 -13.96 3.98 -8.01
C PHE A 2 -15.03 3.11 -8.69
N LEU A 3 -16.31 3.40 -8.44
CA LEU A 3 -17.43 2.71 -9.09
C LEU A 3 -17.42 2.81 -10.63
N GLN A 4 -16.89 3.89 -11.21
CA GLN A 4 -16.73 4.03 -12.66
C GLN A 4 -15.73 3.00 -13.22
N TYR A 5 -14.74 2.64 -12.41
CA TYR A 5 -13.70 1.67 -12.74
C TYR A 5 -14.01 0.26 -12.22
N ARG A 6 -15.22 -0.01 -11.69
CA ARG A 6 -15.56 -1.32 -11.10
C ARG A 6 -15.38 -2.50 -12.06
N HIS A 7 -15.54 -2.27 -13.37
CA HIS A 7 -15.32 -3.27 -14.41
C HIS A 7 -13.90 -3.85 -14.40
N GLN A 8 -12.91 -3.07 -13.94
CA GLN A 8 -11.54 -3.55 -13.76
C GLN A 8 -11.46 -4.68 -12.73
N LEU A 9 -12.36 -4.74 -11.74
CA LEU A 9 -12.34 -5.80 -10.72
C LEU A 9 -12.62 -7.19 -11.26
N VAL A 10 -13.08 -7.33 -12.52
CA VAL A 10 -13.22 -8.62 -13.19
C VAL A 10 -11.87 -9.35 -13.27
N THR A 11 -10.78 -8.62 -13.57
CA THR A 11 -9.43 -9.20 -13.76
C THR A 11 -8.38 -8.67 -12.78
N ARG A 12 -8.74 -7.68 -11.96
CA ARG A 12 -7.84 -7.01 -11.03
C ARG A 12 -8.25 -7.31 -9.59
N ALA A 13 -7.28 -7.51 -8.71
CA ALA A 13 -7.56 -7.78 -7.30
C ALA A 13 -8.33 -6.63 -6.62
N PHE A 14 -7.87 -5.41 -6.83
CA PHE A 14 -8.43 -4.19 -6.27
C PHE A 14 -8.02 -2.96 -7.09
N LEU A 15 -8.71 -1.85 -6.83
CA LEU A 15 -8.37 -0.53 -7.34
C LEU A 15 -7.71 0.29 -6.23
N TYR A 16 -6.83 1.21 -6.59
CA TYR A 16 -6.23 2.18 -5.68
C TYR A 16 -6.01 3.50 -6.42
N ALA A 17 -5.85 4.60 -5.69
CA ALA A 17 -5.85 5.95 -6.27
C ALA A 17 -4.74 6.81 -5.65
N ASN A 18 -4.53 8.00 -6.24
CA ASN A 18 -3.72 9.03 -5.59
C ASN A 18 -4.39 9.52 -4.30
N ASP A 19 -3.62 10.25 -3.50
CA ASP A 19 -4.14 10.92 -2.30
C ASP A 19 -3.96 12.43 -2.45
N TYR A 20 -4.69 13.18 -1.64
CA TYR A 20 -4.37 14.56 -1.27
C TYR A 20 -3.58 14.53 0.03
N VAL A 21 -2.73 15.52 0.25
CA VAL A 21 -1.96 15.66 1.49
C VAL A 21 -2.39 16.93 2.23
N CYS A 22 -2.67 16.80 3.53
CA CYS A 22 -2.99 17.91 4.43
C CYS A 22 -1.90 18.02 5.50
N GLU A 23 -1.17 19.13 5.48
CA GLU A 23 0.03 19.36 6.31
C GLU A 23 -0.24 20.25 7.54
N GLY A 24 -1.49 20.35 7.98
CA GLY A 24 -1.87 21.12 9.18
C GLY A 24 -2.23 22.59 8.91
N GLU A 25 -2.24 23.03 7.65
CA GLU A 25 -2.78 24.34 7.29
C GLU A 25 -4.32 24.32 7.18
N VAL A 26 -4.94 25.49 7.41
CA VAL A 26 -6.38 25.67 7.18
C VAL A 26 -6.62 25.80 5.68
N TYR A 27 -6.94 24.69 5.03
CA TYR A 27 -7.36 24.70 3.62
C TYR A 27 -8.83 25.09 3.52
N SER A 28 -9.11 26.15 2.76
CA SER A 28 -10.48 26.66 2.59
C SER A 28 -11.34 25.77 1.70
N GLN A 29 -10.74 24.94 0.83
CA GLN A 29 -11.44 24.03 -0.09
C GLN A 29 -10.62 22.74 -0.35
N PRO A 30 -11.24 21.56 -0.53
CA PRO A 30 -10.51 20.32 -0.84
C PRO A 30 -9.63 20.39 -2.10
N THR A 31 -9.97 21.24 -3.07
CA THR A 31 -9.20 21.45 -4.30
C THR A 31 -7.88 22.20 -4.09
N SER A 32 -7.68 22.86 -2.94
CA SER A 32 -6.41 23.52 -2.63
C SER A 32 -5.38 22.57 -2.02
N LEU A 33 -5.75 21.32 -1.74
CA LEU A 33 -4.82 20.33 -1.18
C LEU A 33 -3.83 19.85 -2.25
N PRO A 34 -2.53 19.78 -1.93
CA PRO A 34 -1.54 19.21 -2.84
C PRO A 34 -1.83 17.74 -3.15
N LEU A 35 -1.64 17.36 -4.41
CA LEU A 35 -1.76 15.98 -4.87
C LEU A 35 -0.53 15.19 -4.42
N TYR A 36 -0.76 14.03 -3.80
CA TYR A 36 0.26 13.03 -3.49
C TYR A 36 0.12 11.83 -4.46
N PRO A 37 0.96 11.77 -5.52
CA PRO A 37 0.84 10.74 -6.53
C PRO A 37 1.41 9.40 -6.06
N LYS A 38 0.59 8.33 -6.14
CA LYS A 38 1.06 6.96 -5.92
C LYS A 38 1.77 6.39 -7.16
N SER A 39 2.71 5.47 -6.94
CA SER A 39 3.35 4.77 -8.06
C SER A 39 2.35 3.86 -8.80
N VAL A 40 2.48 3.77 -10.13
CA VAL A 40 1.83 2.72 -10.91
C VAL A 40 2.39 1.36 -10.49
N TYR A 41 1.53 0.34 -10.45
CA TYR A 41 1.90 -0.99 -10.02
C TYR A 41 3.00 -1.58 -10.90
N SER A 42 4.05 -2.09 -10.25
CA SER A 42 4.98 -3.03 -10.85
C SER A 42 5.32 -4.09 -9.80
N ARG A 43 5.43 -5.35 -10.23
CA ARG A 43 5.74 -6.47 -9.31
C ARG A 43 7.02 -6.19 -8.53
N ARG A 44 8.07 -5.71 -9.21
CA ARG A 44 9.38 -5.38 -8.63
C ARG A 44 9.30 -4.34 -7.52
N ARG A 45 8.54 -3.24 -7.70
CA ARG A 45 8.39 -2.22 -6.65
C ARG A 45 7.46 -2.68 -5.55
N PHE A 46 6.34 -3.31 -5.92
CA PHE A 46 5.35 -3.80 -4.98
C PHE A 46 5.98 -4.78 -4.01
N TYR A 47 6.78 -5.73 -4.48
CA TYR A 47 7.39 -6.75 -3.62
C TYR A 47 8.47 -6.20 -2.67
N LYS A 48 8.99 -5.00 -2.96
CA LYS A 48 9.95 -4.30 -2.09
C LYS A 48 9.28 -3.45 -1.01
N ARG A 49 8.13 -2.86 -1.31
CA ARG A 49 7.43 -1.93 -0.39
C ARG A 49 5.96 -1.77 -0.74
N ASN A 50 5.16 -1.36 0.24
CA ASN A 50 3.78 -0.95 0.00
C ASN A 50 3.74 0.30 -0.90
N ILE A 51 3.43 0.13 -2.20
CA ILE A 51 3.22 1.22 -3.16
C ILE A 51 1.74 1.58 -3.35
N ILE A 52 0.84 0.91 -2.63
CA ILE A 52 -0.61 1.05 -2.72
C ILE A 52 -1.14 2.08 -1.71
N GLY A 53 -0.46 2.20 -0.57
CA GLY A 53 -0.88 3.06 0.54
C GLY A 53 -1.87 2.33 1.45
N ASN A 54 -2.86 3.05 1.98
CA ASN A 54 -3.83 2.56 2.95
C ASN A 54 -5.27 2.46 2.39
N GLN A 55 -5.44 2.70 1.09
CA GLN A 55 -6.74 2.75 0.45
C GLN A 55 -6.82 1.75 -0.71
N VAL A 56 -7.82 0.88 -0.67
CA VAL A 56 -8.17 -0.02 -1.76
C VAL A 56 -9.68 -0.10 -1.94
N PHE A 57 -10.13 -0.30 -3.18
CA PHE A 57 -11.51 -0.64 -3.50
C PHE A 57 -11.57 -2.03 -4.14
N THR A 58 -12.36 -2.94 -3.56
CA THR A 58 -12.44 -4.34 -3.99
C THR A 58 -13.79 -4.95 -3.62
N TRP A 59 -14.03 -6.18 -4.07
CA TRP A 59 -15.17 -6.97 -3.60
C TRP A 59 -14.97 -7.37 -2.15
N ALA A 60 -16.01 -7.17 -1.33
CA ALA A 60 -15.98 -7.49 0.09
C ALA A 60 -15.55 -8.95 0.36
N TRP A 61 -16.00 -9.89 -0.47
CA TRP A 61 -15.64 -11.31 -0.31
C TRP A 61 -14.14 -11.59 -0.54
N ARG A 62 -13.45 -10.84 -1.43
CA ARG A 62 -12.00 -10.99 -1.63
C ARG A 62 -11.23 -10.54 -0.40
N PHE A 63 -11.67 -9.44 0.19
CA PHE A 63 -11.09 -8.93 1.43
C PHE A 63 -11.33 -9.93 2.57
N LYS A 64 -12.55 -10.48 2.71
CA LYS A 64 -12.88 -11.51 3.71
C LYS A 64 -12.16 -12.85 3.50
N ALA A 65 -11.85 -13.21 2.26
CA ALA A 65 -11.08 -14.42 1.98
C ALA A 65 -9.59 -14.29 2.35
N CYS A 66 -9.08 -13.05 2.39
CA CYS A 66 -7.72 -12.78 2.83
C CYS A 66 -7.66 -12.44 4.34
N LEU A 67 -8.48 -11.52 4.84
CA LEU A 67 -8.43 -10.95 6.20
C LEU A 67 -7.04 -10.46 6.63
N PHE A 68 -6.95 -9.78 7.77
CA PHE A 68 -5.65 -9.43 8.34
C PHE A 68 -5.01 -10.64 9.00
N ASP A 69 -3.69 -10.78 8.87
CA ASP A 69 -2.93 -11.73 9.65
C ASP A 69 -2.63 -11.13 11.03
N THR A 70 -3.30 -11.67 12.05
CA THR A 70 -3.18 -11.20 13.44
C THR A 70 -1.85 -11.54 14.09
N THR A 71 -1.03 -12.40 13.47
CA THR A 71 0.30 -12.76 13.95
C THR A 71 1.39 -11.77 13.50
N LEU A 72 1.11 -10.99 12.44
CA LEU A 72 2.04 -9.96 11.96
C LEU A 72 2.01 -8.73 12.86
N LYS A 73 3.19 -8.33 13.36
CA LYS A 73 3.34 -7.14 14.21
C LYS A 73 3.24 -5.81 13.43
N ALA A 74 3.53 -5.83 12.13
CA ALA A 74 3.37 -4.69 11.23
C ALA A 74 3.17 -5.18 9.79
N ALA A 75 2.92 -4.24 8.86
CA ALA A 75 2.70 -4.52 7.43
C ALA A 75 1.49 -5.44 7.14
N GLN A 76 0.49 -5.44 8.03
CA GLN A 76 -0.73 -6.25 7.90
C GLN A 76 -1.56 -5.84 6.66
N ASP A 77 -1.64 -4.54 6.40
CA ASP A 77 -2.21 -3.93 5.20
C ASP A 77 -1.49 -4.41 3.93
N TYR A 78 -0.17 -4.39 3.95
CA TYR A 78 0.64 -4.82 2.82
C TYR A 78 0.53 -6.35 2.58
N ASP A 79 0.48 -7.15 3.65
CA ASP A 79 0.23 -8.60 3.60
C ASP A 79 -1.09 -8.95 2.93
N ILE A 80 -2.19 -8.32 3.35
CA ILE A 80 -3.49 -8.57 2.72
C ILE A 80 -3.48 -8.15 1.24
N PHE A 81 -2.87 -7.01 0.90
CA PHE A 81 -2.75 -6.59 -0.49
C PHE A 81 -1.92 -7.57 -1.33
N LEU A 82 -0.81 -8.08 -0.79
CA LEU A 82 0.00 -9.07 -1.49
C LEU A 82 -0.79 -10.36 -1.73
N ARG A 83 -1.50 -10.86 -0.71
CA ARG A 83 -2.32 -12.08 -0.84
C ARG A 83 -3.47 -11.90 -1.84
N MET A 84 -4.11 -10.73 -1.84
CA MET A 84 -5.10 -10.39 -2.86
C MET A 84 -4.50 -10.33 -4.27
N VAL A 85 -3.31 -9.75 -4.46
CA VAL A 85 -2.64 -9.70 -5.76
C VAL A 85 -2.28 -11.09 -6.27
N VAL A 86 -1.83 -11.97 -5.38
CA VAL A 86 -1.51 -13.36 -5.72
C VAL A 86 -2.77 -14.14 -6.09
N ALA A 87 -3.88 -13.96 -5.38
CA ALA A 87 -5.10 -14.72 -5.60
C ALA A 87 -5.99 -14.20 -6.74
N TYR A 88 -6.02 -12.87 -6.95
CA TYR A 88 -7.03 -12.22 -7.81
C TYR A 88 -6.45 -11.32 -8.89
N GLY A 89 -5.12 -11.27 -9.04
CA GLY A 89 -4.44 -10.57 -10.12
C GLY A 89 -3.91 -9.18 -9.74
N LYS A 90 -3.18 -8.56 -10.68
CA LYS A 90 -2.52 -7.26 -10.47
C LYS A 90 -3.57 -6.17 -10.14
N PRO A 91 -3.26 -5.20 -9.27
CA PRO A 91 -4.18 -4.11 -8.97
C PRO A 91 -4.23 -3.10 -10.12
N TRP A 92 -5.23 -2.22 -10.09
CA TRP A 92 -5.39 -1.13 -11.05
C TRP A 92 -5.32 0.23 -10.38
N LYS A 93 -4.46 1.12 -10.91
CA LYS A 93 -4.33 2.49 -10.40
C LYS A 93 -5.29 3.43 -11.12
N VAL A 94 -6.11 4.13 -10.36
CA VAL A 94 -6.91 5.27 -10.83
C VAL A 94 -6.08 6.56 -10.67
N LYS A 95 -6.19 7.50 -11.62
CA LYS A 95 -5.30 8.68 -11.70
C LYS A 95 -5.71 9.79 -10.72
N GLU A 96 -6.99 9.86 -10.44
CA GLU A 96 -7.63 10.82 -9.56
C GLU A 96 -7.25 10.53 -8.10
N ALA A 97 -7.39 11.54 -7.24
CA ALA A 97 -7.22 11.36 -5.81
C ALA A 97 -8.58 11.16 -5.11
N THR A 98 -8.60 10.33 -4.07
CA THR A 98 -9.86 9.93 -3.41
C THR A 98 -9.81 9.92 -1.89
N GLN A 99 -8.65 10.25 -1.32
CA GLN A 99 -8.45 10.30 0.12
C GLN A 99 -7.63 11.54 0.44
N ILE A 100 -7.90 12.14 1.59
CA ILE A 100 -7.04 13.16 2.19
C ILE A 100 -6.19 12.47 3.25
N LEU A 101 -4.88 12.57 3.12
CA LEU A 101 -3.89 12.01 4.04
C LEU A 101 -3.40 13.15 4.94
N HIS A 102 -3.74 13.06 6.21
CA HIS A 102 -3.25 14.00 7.21
C HIS A 102 -1.84 13.59 7.63
N VAL A 103 -0.89 14.51 7.44
CA VAL A 103 0.51 14.30 7.77
C VAL A 103 0.84 15.23 8.94
N ASN A 104 0.98 14.67 10.13
CA ASN A 104 1.48 15.45 11.27
C ASN A 104 2.98 15.69 11.05
N HIS A 105 3.36 16.94 10.86
CA HIS A 105 4.76 17.36 10.91
C HIS A 105 5.25 17.26 12.36
N GLY A 106 6.13 16.30 12.64
CA GLY A 106 6.86 16.21 13.91
C GLY A 106 6.44 15.09 14.87
N GLU A 107 5.30 14.42 14.67
CA GLU A 107 4.96 13.21 15.43
C GLU A 107 5.54 11.96 14.76
N MET A 108 6.07 11.04 15.58
CA MET A 108 6.61 9.77 15.09
C MET A 108 5.47 9.00 14.40
N ARG A 109 5.45 8.94 13.06
CA ARG A 109 4.54 8.03 12.34
C ARG A 109 4.73 6.62 12.92
N ILE A 110 3.65 5.84 13.04
CA ILE A 110 3.75 4.41 13.36
C ILE A 110 4.77 3.71 12.41
N THR A 111 4.86 4.20 11.17
CA THR A 111 5.80 3.76 10.13
C THR A 111 7.26 4.20 10.32
N SER A 112 7.59 5.07 11.27
CA SER A 112 8.97 5.47 11.62
C SER A 112 9.46 4.86 12.94
N SER A 113 8.68 3.98 13.57
CA SER A 113 9.11 3.28 14.78
C SER A 113 10.25 2.28 14.50
N PRO A 114 11.16 2.03 15.46
CA PRO A 114 12.21 1.00 15.36
C PRO A 114 11.66 -0.42 15.05
N ASN A 115 10.40 -0.67 15.40
CA ASN A 115 9.71 -1.93 15.17
C ASN A 115 9.38 -2.19 13.68
N LYS A 116 9.47 -1.16 12.81
CA LYS A 116 9.27 -1.27 11.35
C LYS A 116 10.15 -2.37 10.75
N PHE A 117 11.42 -2.45 11.18
CA PHE A 117 12.35 -3.47 10.70
C PHE A 117 11.83 -4.88 10.99
N SER A 118 11.45 -5.14 12.24
CA SER A 118 10.99 -6.47 12.66
C SER A 118 9.71 -6.90 11.94
N GLY A 119 8.77 -5.96 11.73
CA GLY A 119 7.51 -6.25 11.02
C GLY A 119 7.71 -6.52 9.53
N TYR A 120 8.52 -5.71 8.84
CA TYR A 120 8.85 -5.95 7.44
C TYR A 120 9.68 -7.22 7.24
N PHE A 121 10.55 -7.57 8.20
CA PHE A 121 11.28 -8.83 8.18
C PHE A 121 10.36 -10.04 8.35
N GLN A 122 9.37 -9.97 9.25
CA GLN A 122 8.34 -11.01 9.40
C GLN A 122 7.54 -11.20 8.10
N PHE A 123 7.10 -10.09 7.49
CA PHE A 123 6.45 -10.09 6.18
C PHE A 123 7.35 -10.75 5.12
N TYR A 124 8.62 -10.35 5.04
CA TYR A 124 9.56 -10.92 4.07
C TYR A 124 9.69 -12.44 4.26
N ARG A 125 9.91 -12.91 5.49
CA ARG A 125 10.03 -14.33 5.81
C ARG A 125 8.79 -15.12 5.39
N LYS A 126 7.59 -14.56 5.61
CA LYS A 126 6.31 -15.15 5.21
C LYS A 126 6.18 -15.31 3.69
N HIS A 127 6.74 -14.38 2.91
CA HIS A 127 6.54 -14.31 1.46
C HIS A 127 7.77 -14.64 0.61
N LYS A 128 8.95 -14.92 1.21
CA LYS A 128 10.23 -15.11 0.51
C LYS A 128 10.19 -16.07 -0.68
N GLY A 129 9.39 -17.14 -0.60
CA GLY A 129 9.23 -18.12 -1.67
C GLY A 129 8.49 -17.60 -2.91
N LYS A 130 7.80 -16.46 -2.79
CA LYS A 130 7.13 -15.78 -3.91
C LYS A 130 8.04 -14.75 -4.59
N PHE A 131 9.14 -14.38 -3.94
CA PHE A 131 10.08 -13.38 -4.44
C PHE A 131 11.07 -14.04 -5.40
N ASP A 132 11.30 -13.42 -6.56
CA ASP A 132 12.39 -13.83 -7.44
C ASP A 132 13.74 -13.54 -6.77
N ARG A 133 14.79 -14.25 -7.22
CA ARG A 133 16.13 -14.20 -6.61
C ARG A 133 16.67 -12.76 -6.48
N ALA A 134 16.40 -11.91 -7.47
CA ALA A 134 16.75 -10.48 -7.45
C ALA A 134 15.94 -9.63 -6.44
N SER A 135 14.70 -10.03 -6.13
CA SER A 135 13.90 -9.39 -5.07
C SER A 135 14.30 -9.87 -3.67
N GLN A 136 14.85 -11.09 -3.56
CA GLN A 136 15.35 -11.65 -2.29
C GLN A 136 16.62 -10.92 -1.80
N GLU A 137 17.57 -10.63 -2.69
CA GLU A 137 18.80 -9.90 -2.34
C GLU A 137 18.50 -8.48 -1.86
N ILE A 138 17.55 -7.78 -2.49
CA ILE A 138 17.25 -6.38 -2.17
C ILE A 138 16.36 -6.25 -0.93
N SER A 139 15.41 -7.17 -0.72
CA SER A 139 14.56 -7.15 0.47
C SER A 139 15.27 -7.61 1.75
N ALA A 140 16.40 -8.34 1.62
CA ALA A 140 17.25 -8.70 2.74
C ALA A 140 18.21 -7.57 3.17
N VAL A 141 18.48 -6.59 2.28
CA VAL A 141 19.49 -5.54 2.48
C VAL A 141 18.88 -4.17 2.82
N TYR A 142 17.62 -3.89 2.44
CA TYR A 142 17.01 -2.57 2.63
C TYR A 142 15.81 -2.58 3.57
N PRO A 143 15.98 -2.21 4.85
CA PRO A 143 14.87 -1.67 5.61
C PRO A 143 14.62 -0.23 5.18
N LEU A 144 13.73 -0.06 4.20
CA LEU A 144 12.89 1.13 3.96
C LEU A 144 13.32 2.43 4.65
N SER A 145 14.40 3.04 4.15
CA SER A 145 14.51 4.49 4.16
C SER A 145 13.51 5.02 3.13
N ASP A 146 12.53 5.76 3.61
CA ASP A 146 11.72 6.61 2.73
C ASP A 146 12.66 7.68 2.15
N PRO A 147 12.65 7.95 0.83
CA PRO A 147 13.21 9.20 0.35
C PRO A 147 12.38 10.32 0.97
N GLN A 148 13.08 11.30 1.54
CA GLN A 148 12.52 12.60 1.89
C GLN A 148 11.72 13.19 0.72
#